data_AF-A0A0B6YCZ9-F1
#
_entry.id   AF-A0A0B6YCZ9-F1
#
_cell.length_a   1.000
_cell.length_b   1.000
_cell.length_c   1.000
_cell.angle_alpha   90.00
_cell.angle_beta   90.00
_cell.angle_gamma   90.00
#
_symmetry.space_group_name_H-M   'P 1'
#
loop_
_entity.id
_entity.type
_entity.pdbx_description
1 polymer ?
#
loop_
_entity_poly.entity_id
_entity_poly.type
_entity_poly.pdbx_seq_one_letter_code
_entity_poly.pdbx_strand_id
1 'polypeptide(L)'
;QNSYISRQLNEQFMRKIPVGAEAANILVGELDCLNYQVSGLIRLCEGRNIGDITEVPIPSRFIFILLGPPGSQQKNVEIGRSMSTLMVDEVFREVAYRAHSRQDILAGVDEFLDQVTALPPGEWDPKIRIEPPQSVPSQAPRKVAKPSIGVGKPKLEEEEE
;
A
#
# COMPACT_ATOMS: atom_id res chain seq x y z
N GLN A 1 -36.37 -15.89 -14.66
CA GLN A 1 -35.22 -15.83 -15.59
C GLN A 1 -34.11 -15.05 -14.88
N ASN A 2 -33.30 -15.71 -14.05
CA ASN A 2 -32.11 -15.09 -13.46
C ASN A 2 -30.92 -15.45 -14.36
N SER A 3 -30.61 -14.60 -15.33
CA SER A 3 -29.36 -14.70 -16.06
C SER A 3 -28.23 -14.23 -15.13
N TYR A 4 -27.71 -15.16 -14.33
CA TYR A 4 -26.36 -15.02 -13.81
C TYR A 4 -25.47 -14.89 -15.04
N ILE A 5 -25.02 -13.67 -15.31
CA ILE A 5 -23.96 -13.41 -16.26
C ILE A 5 -22.79 -14.23 -15.73
N SER A 6 -22.55 -15.38 -16.36
CA SER A 6 -21.32 -16.14 -16.20
C SER A 6 -20.22 -15.27 -16.78
N ARG A 7 -19.75 -14.29 -15.99
CA ARG A 7 -18.46 -13.65 -16.23
C ARG A 7 -17.50 -14.83 -16.32
N GLN A 8 -16.93 -15.04 -17.50
CA GLN A 8 -15.72 -15.84 -17.62
C GLN A 8 -14.75 -15.20 -16.63
N LEU A 9 -14.60 -15.83 -15.46
CA LEU A 9 -13.56 -15.49 -14.52
C LEU A 9 -12.27 -15.48 -15.33
N ASN A 10 -11.36 -14.55 -15.05
CA ASN A 10 -10.11 -14.48 -15.79
C ASN A 10 -9.23 -15.68 -15.39
N GLU A 11 -9.57 -16.88 -15.89
CA GLU A 11 -8.97 -18.16 -15.54
C GLU A 11 -7.49 -18.19 -15.89
N GLN A 12 -7.11 -17.47 -16.96
CA GLN A 12 -5.72 -17.31 -17.35
C GLN A 12 -4.93 -16.50 -16.31
N PHE A 13 -5.55 -15.45 -15.74
CA PHE A 13 -4.94 -14.68 -14.67
C PHE A 13 -4.91 -15.46 -13.35
N MET A 14 -5.97 -16.21 -13.02
CA MET A 14 -6.03 -17.06 -11.82
C MET A 14 -4.87 -18.06 -11.72
N ARG A 15 -4.42 -18.62 -12.84
CA ARG A 15 -3.27 -19.55 -12.87
C ARG A 15 -1.94 -18.91 -12.46
N LYS A 16 -1.84 -17.58 -12.48
CA LYS A 16 -0.63 -16.83 -12.08
C LYS A 16 -0.64 -16.42 -10.60
N ILE A 17 -1.76 -16.61 -9.91
CA ILE A 17 -1.93 -16.17 -8.54
C ILE A 17 -1.48 -17.31 -7.60
N PRO A 18 -0.60 -17.02 -6.63
CA PRO A 18 -0.19 -18.01 -5.64
C PRO A 18 -1.36 -18.57 -4.84
N VAL A 19 -1.27 -19.85 -4.47
CA VAL A 19 -2.27 -20.47 -3.59
C VAL A 19 -2.29 -19.74 -2.25
N GLY A 20 -3.49 -19.42 -1.75
CA GLY A 20 -3.68 -18.69 -0.50
C GLY A 20 -3.45 -17.18 -0.61
N ALA A 21 -3.30 -16.63 -1.82
CA ALA A 21 -3.22 -15.19 -1.99
C ALA A 21 -4.52 -14.49 -1.56
N GLU A 22 -4.35 -13.35 -0.89
CA GLU A 22 -5.43 -12.44 -0.53
C GLU A 22 -5.30 -11.14 -1.36
N ALA A 23 -6.41 -10.47 -1.61
CA ALA A 23 -6.46 -9.19 -2.31
C ALA A 23 -6.31 -7.99 -1.38
N ALA A 24 -5.69 -6.94 -1.92
CA ALA A 24 -5.80 -5.57 -1.43
C ALA A 24 -6.59 -4.75 -2.45
N ASN A 25 -7.75 -4.22 -2.06
CA ASN A 25 -8.59 -3.39 -2.93
C ASN A 25 -8.24 -1.92 -2.71
N ILE A 26 -7.78 -1.25 -3.76
CA ILE A 26 -7.43 0.17 -3.73
C ILE A 26 -8.51 0.94 -4.51
N LEU A 27 -9.38 1.62 -3.77
CA LEU A 27 -10.57 2.30 -4.29
C LEU A 27 -10.34 3.80 -4.21
N VAL A 28 -10.23 4.44 -5.38
CA VAL A 28 -10.01 5.88 -5.49
C VAL A 28 -11.14 6.54 -6.28
N GLY A 29 -11.57 7.72 -5.87
CA GLY A 29 -12.68 8.40 -6.52
C GLY A 29 -12.84 9.86 -6.14
N GLU A 30 -13.84 10.47 -6.74
CA GLU A 30 -14.30 11.82 -6.40
C GLU A 30 -15.73 11.74 -5.89
N LEU A 31 -16.07 12.70 -5.02
CA LEU A 31 -17.43 12.84 -4.51
C LEU A 31 -17.76 14.33 -4.35
N ASP A 32 -18.83 14.77 -5.00
CA ASP A 32 -19.22 16.18 -5.08
C ASP A 32 -19.45 16.85 -3.71
N CYS A 33 -19.82 16.08 -2.70
CA CYS A 33 -20.08 16.60 -1.35
C CYS A 33 -18.84 16.75 -0.46
N LEU A 34 -17.65 16.32 -0.93
CA LEU A 34 -16.41 16.46 -0.17
C LEU A 34 -15.76 17.81 -0.44
N ASN A 35 -15.31 18.47 0.62
CA ASN A 35 -14.49 19.68 0.54
C ASN A 35 -12.98 19.39 0.65
N TYR A 36 -12.62 18.19 1.11
CA TYR A 36 -11.25 17.75 1.34
C TYR A 36 -11.12 16.25 1.07
N GLN A 37 -9.89 15.78 0.85
CA GLN A 37 -9.62 14.36 0.65
C GLN A 37 -9.83 13.58 1.96
N VAL A 38 -10.54 12.45 1.88
CA VAL A 38 -10.74 11.50 2.97
C VAL A 38 -10.13 10.17 2.55
N SER A 39 -9.27 9.62 3.41
CA SER A 39 -8.68 8.31 3.19
C SER A 39 -8.85 7.39 4.39
N GLY A 40 -8.87 6.09 4.10
CA GLY A 40 -8.94 5.05 5.12
C GLY A 40 -8.29 3.77 4.62
N LEU A 41 -7.51 3.14 5.50
CA LEU A 41 -6.98 1.80 5.30
C LEU A 41 -7.66 0.86 6.28
N ILE A 42 -8.25 -0.20 5.75
CA ILE A 42 -9.01 -1.20 6.50
C ILE A 42 -8.30 -2.54 6.32
N ARG A 43 -8.03 -3.23 7.43
CA ARG A 43 -7.61 -4.63 7.44
C ARG A 43 -8.73 -5.47 8.03
N LEU A 44 -9.26 -6.40 7.25
CA LEU A 44 -10.25 -7.35 7.74
C LEU A 44 -9.58 -8.36 8.70
N CYS A 45 -10.33 -8.82 9.71
CA CYS A 45 -9.85 -9.85 10.63
C CYS A 45 -9.52 -11.17 9.89
N GLU A 46 -10.34 -11.51 8.90
CA GLU A 46 -10.18 -12.66 8.01
C GLU A 46 -10.43 -12.22 6.58
N GLY A 47 -9.72 -12.83 5.62
CA GLY A 47 -9.98 -12.62 4.20
C GLY A 47 -11.42 -13.02 3.83
N ARG A 48 -12.12 -12.18 3.07
CA ARG A 48 -13.51 -12.42 2.65
C ARG A 48 -13.71 -12.02 1.19
N ASN A 49 -14.50 -12.80 0.46
CA ASN A 49 -14.96 -12.41 -0.88
C ASN A 49 -16.07 -11.37 -0.71
N ILE A 50 -15.83 -10.13 -1.12
CA ILE A 50 -16.78 -9.02 -0.98
C ILE A 50 -17.39 -8.74 -2.35
N GLY A 51 -18.48 -9.45 -2.67
CA GLY A 51 -19.16 -9.29 -3.96
C GLY A 51 -18.20 -9.40 -5.15
N ASP A 52 -18.31 -8.45 -6.07
CA ASP A 52 -17.55 -8.42 -7.32
C ASP A 52 -16.44 -7.33 -7.31
N ILE A 53 -15.88 -6.99 -6.14
CA ILE A 53 -14.86 -5.93 -6.05
C ILE A 53 -13.47 -6.38 -6.56
N THR A 54 -13.29 -7.68 -6.81
CA THR A 54 -12.07 -8.26 -7.38
C THR A 54 -12.40 -8.91 -8.73
N GLU A 55 -11.47 -8.81 -9.69
CA GLU A 55 -11.62 -9.45 -11.01
C GLU A 55 -11.64 -10.98 -10.92
N VAL A 56 -11.03 -11.52 -9.87
CA VAL A 56 -10.87 -12.94 -9.61
C VAL A 56 -11.35 -13.29 -8.20
N PRO A 57 -11.80 -14.53 -7.94
CA PRO A 57 -12.45 -14.91 -6.69
C PRO A 57 -11.42 -15.18 -5.58
N ILE A 58 -10.63 -14.16 -5.24
CA ILE A 58 -9.68 -14.19 -4.13
C ILE A 58 -10.21 -13.35 -2.95
N PRO A 59 -10.01 -13.80 -1.71
CA PRO A 59 -10.52 -13.10 -0.54
C PRO A 59 -9.81 -11.76 -0.36
N SER A 60 -10.57 -10.69 -0.21
CA SER A 60 -10.06 -9.38 0.17
C SER A 60 -9.62 -9.39 1.63
N ARG A 61 -8.39 -8.94 1.89
CA ARG A 61 -7.84 -8.75 3.25
C ARG A 61 -7.71 -7.28 3.62
N PHE A 62 -7.33 -6.46 2.65
CA PHE A 62 -7.14 -5.02 2.84
C PHE A 62 -8.02 -4.24 1.88
N ILE A 63 -8.51 -3.09 2.36
CA ILE A 63 -9.26 -2.13 1.56
C ILE A 63 -8.70 -0.76 1.86
N PHE A 64 -8.17 -0.08 0.85
CA PHE A 64 -7.83 1.33 0.91
C PHE A 64 -8.90 2.11 0.16
N ILE A 65 -9.43 3.15 0.77
CA ILE A 65 -10.38 4.06 0.16
C ILE A 65 -9.77 5.46 0.19
N LEU A 66 -9.80 6.16 -0.94
CA LEU A 66 -9.45 7.57 -1.05
C LEU A 66 -10.51 8.28 -1.89
N LEU A 67 -11.24 9.19 -1.27
CA LEU A 67 -12.24 10.02 -1.93
C LEU A 67 -11.82 11.48 -1.79
N GLY A 68 -11.95 12.25 -2.87
CA GLY A 68 -11.64 13.68 -2.87
C GLY A 68 -12.75 14.55 -3.48
N PRO A 69 -12.61 15.88 -3.38
CA PRO A 69 -13.50 16.81 -4.06
C PRO A 69 -13.37 16.69 -5.60
N PRO A 70 -14.33 17.21 -6.37
CA PRO A 70 -14.22 17.32 -7.82
C PRO A 70 -12.92 18.02 -8.26
N GLY A 71 -12.24 17.47 -9.27
CA GLY A 71 -10.97 17.98 -9.79
C GLY A 71 -9.71 17.40 -9.12
N SER A 72 -9.86 16.43 -8.22
CA SER A 72 -8.75 15.72 -7.55
C SER A 72 -8.39 14.36 -8.18
N GLN A 73 -9.10 13.92 -9.22
CA GLN A 73 -9.05 12.56 -9.77
C GLN A 73 -7.63 12.13 -10.14
N GLN A 74 -6.91 12.94 -10.91
CA GLN A 74 -5.55 12.59 -11.34
C GLN A 74 -4.64 12.37 -10.14
N LYS A 75 -4.70 13.26 -9.14
CA LYS A 75 -3.92 13.14 -7.91
C LYS A 75 -4.34 11.90 -7.11
N ASN A 76 -5.63 11.61 -7.00
CA ASN A 76 -6.14 10.44 -6.29
C ASN A 76 -5.70 9.13 -6.95
N VAL A 77 -5.69 9.08 -8.29
CA VAL A 77 -5.20 7.94 -9.06
C VAL A 77 -3.71 7.69 -8.77
N GLU A 78 -2.88 8.72 -8.78
CA GLU A 78 -1.45 8.56 -8.46
C GLU A 78 -1.23 8.10 -7.01
N ILE A 79 -1.99 8.63 -6.05
CA ILE A 79 -1.95 8.15 -4.65
C ILE A 79 -2.36 6.67 -4.57
N GLY A 80 -3.41 6.27 -5.30
CA GLY A 80 -3.85 4.88 -5.39
C GLY A 80 -2.76 3.97 -5.99
N ARG A 81 -2.08 4.42 -7.04
CA ARG A 81 -0.93 3.70 -7.62
C ARG A 81 0.21 3.57 -6.60
N SER A 82 0.54 4.64 -5.88
CA SER A 82 1.56 4.60 -4.83
C SER A 82 1.20 3.61 -3.72
N MET A 83 -0.03 3.63 -3.22
CA MET A 83 -0.52 2.67 -2.22
C MET A 83 -0.48 1.23 -2.75
N SER A 84 -0.85 1.03 -4.02
CA SER A 84 -0.79 -0.30 -4.65
C SER A 84 0.63 -0.84 -4.69
N THR A 85 1.60 -0.01 -5.10
CA THR A 85 3.02 -0.37 -5.11
C THR A 85 3.53 -0.67 -3.70
N LEU A 86 3.12 0.11 -2.71
CA LEU A 86 3.49 -0.09 -1.32
C LEU A 86 2.98 -1.43 -0.77
N MET A 87 1.76 -1.84 -1.12
CA MET A 87 1.19 -3.14 -0.71
C MET A 87 1.86 -4.36 -1.37
N VAL A 88 2.61 -4.16 -2.46
CA VAL A 88 3.40 -5.21 -3.11
C VAL A 88 4.74 -5.42 -2.39
N ASP A 89 5.26 -4.42 -1.68
CA ASP A 89 6.48 -4.58 -0.90
C ASP A 89 6.29 -5.59 0.23
N GLU A 90 7.23 -6.53 0.34
CA GLU A 90 7.15 -7.63 1.31
C GLU A 90 7.19 -7.12 2.75
N VAL A 91 8.06 -6.16 3.04
CA VAL A 91 8.30 -5.64 4.40
C VAL A 91 7.10 -4.81 4.85
N PHE A 92 6.65 -3.87 4.00
CA PHE A 92 5.45 -3.10 4.29
C PHE A 92 4.23 -4.00 4.49
N ARG A 93 4.05 -5.01 3.62
CA ARG A 93 2.93 -5.95 3.76
C ARG A 93 3.00 -6.70 5.09
N GLU A 94 4.16 -7.19 5.52
CA GLU A 94 4.32 -7.82 6.83
C GLU A 94 3.93 -6.89 7.99
N VAL A 95 4.37 -5.62 7.92
CA VAL A 95 3.97 -4.57 8.88
C VAL A 95 2.46 -4.37 8.86
N ALA A 96 1.85 -4.25 7.68
CA ALA A 96 0.41 -4.06 7.54
C ALA A 96 -0.41 -5.23 8.12
N TYR A 97 0.06 -6.48 8.00
CA TYR A 97 -0.58 -7.65 8.63
C TYR A 97 -0.46 -7.68 10.15
N ARG A 98 0.60 -7.08 10.72
CA ARG A 98 0.89 -7.09 12.16
C ARG A 98 0.58 -5.78 12.88
N ALA A 99 0.24 -4.73 12.15
CA ALA A 99 -0.05 -3.42 12.72
C ALA A 99 -1.22 -3.48 13.71
N HIS A 100 -1.06 -2.78 14.84
CA HIS A 100 -2.10 -2.57 15.85
C HIS A 100 -2.47 -1.09 15.96
N SER A 101 -1.66 -0.21 15.40
CA SER A 101 -1.85 1.24 15.42
C SER A 101 -1.58 1.87 14.06
N ARG A 102 -2.05 3.11 13.88
CA ARG A 102 -1.72 3.93 12.71
C ARG A 102 -0.22 4.18 12.60
N GLN A 103 0.45 4.31 13.74
CA GLN A 103 1.88 4.58 13.84
C GLN A 103 2.70 3.44 13.23
N ASP A 104 2.27 2.19 13.38
CA ASP A 104 2.96 1.03 12.77
C ASP A 104 2.93 1.13 11.24
N ILE A 105 1.77 1.51 10.68
CA ILE A 105 1.63 1.71 9.23
C ILE A 105 2.52 2.85 8.74
N LEU A 106 2.55 3.98 9.46
CA LEU A 106 3.41 5.12 9.11
C LEU A 106 4.88 4.76 9.17
N ALA A 107 5.32 4.02 10.20
CA ALA A 107 6.70 3.53 10.28
C ALA A 107 7.04 2.59 9.12
N GLY A 108 6.09 1.77 8.66
CA GLY A 108 6.27 0.96 7.46
C GLY A 108 6.40 1.79 6.18
N VAL A 109 5.64 2.89 6.06
CA VAL A 109 5.79 3.83 4.93
C VAL A 109 7.19 4.46 4.96
N ASP A 110 7.64 4.93 6.11
CA ASP A 110 8.96 5.56 6.27
C ASP A 110 10.09 4.57 5.92
N GLU A 111 10.00 3.32 6.39
CA GLU A 111 10.95 2.26 6.04
C GLU A 111 11.01 2.03 4.53
N PHE A 112 9.86 1.93 3.87
CA PHE A 112 9.80 1.78 2.42
C PHE A 112 10.48 2.96 1.71
N LEU A 113 10.16 4.20 2.12
CA LEU A 113 10.72 5.42 1.52
C LEU A 113 12.23 5.55 1.71
N ASP A 114 12.78 5.02 2.80
CA ASP A 114 14.23 4.97 3.05
C ASP A 114 14.97 4.01 2.09
N GLN A 115 14.25 3.14 1.39
CA GLN A 115 14.83 2.08 0.54
C GLN A 115 14.56 2.29 -0.95
N VAL A 116 13.58 3.12 -1.31
CA VAL A 116 13.30 3.41 -2.72
C VAL A 116 14.37 4.30 -3.33
N THR A 117 14.79 3.96 -4.54
CA THR A 117 15.63 4.82 -5.37
C THR A 117 14.76 5.75 -6.20
N ALA A 118 14.93 7.06 -6.02
CA ALA A 118 14.31 8.06 -6.88
C ALA A 118 15.11 8.21 -8.18
N LEU A 119 14.40 8.23 -9.32
CA LEU A 119 14.98 8.60 -10.60
C LEU A 119 14.69 10.08 -10.88
N PRO A 120 15.72 10.92 -11.12
CA PRO A 120 15.51 12.34 -11.39
C PRO A 120 14.63 12.55 -12.64
N PRO A 121 13.59 13.38 -12.55
CA PRO A 121 12.75 13.70 -13.71
C PRO A 121 13.55 14.49 -14.75
N GLY A 122 13.40 14.15 -16.03
CA GLY A 122 14.00 14.88 -17.15
C GLY A 122 15.47 14.57 -17.44
N GLU A 123 16.23 14.05 -16.47
CA GLU A 123 17.61 13.57 -16.68
C GLU A 123 17.65 12.10 -17.07
N TRP A 124 16.66 11.32 -16.60
CA TRP A 124 16.53 9.91 -16.96
C TRP A 124 15.72 9.74 -18.25
N ASP A 125 16.33 9.19 -19.31
CA ASP A 125 15.61 8.80 -20.53
C ASP A 125 14.88 7.47 -20.29
N PRO A 126 13.53 7.42 -20.36
CA PRO A 126 12.76 6.19 -20.16
C PRO A 126 13.09 5.06 -21.15
N LYS A 127 13.75 5.37 -22.28
CA LYS A 127 14.21 4.35 -23.25
C LYS A 127 15.48 3.65 -22.77
N ILE A 128 16.21 4.21 -21.81
CA ILE A 128 17.38 3.56 -21.23
C ILE A 128 16.91 2.41 -20.35
N ARG A 129 17.25 1.18 -20.76
CA ARG A 129 16.94 -0.04 -20.02
C ARG A 129 17.87 -0.18 -18.83
N ILE A 130 17.30 -0.33 -17.63
CA ILE A 130 18.05 -0.79 -16.45
C ILE A 130 18.25 -2.30 -16.61
N GLU A 131 19.50 -2.75 -16.59
CA GLU A 131 19.79 -4.18 -16.61
C GLU A 131 19.25 -4.85 -15.35
N PRO A 132 18.63 -6.04 -15.47
CA PRO A 132 18.18 -6.76 -14.30
C PRO A 132 19.39 -7.08 -13.39
N PRO A 133 19.23 -6.97 -12.07
CA PRO A 133 20.31 -7.29 -11.16
C PRO A 133 20.70 -8.77 -11.30
N GLN A 134 21.99 -9.09 -11.16
CA GLN A 134 22.51 -10.47 -11.27
C GLN A 134 21.92 -11.40 -10.20
N SER A 135 21.49 -10.86 -9.07
CA SER A 135 20.74 -11.55 -8.03
C SER A 135 19.76 -10.60 -7.37
N VAL A 136 18.63 -11.12 -6.88
CA VAL A 136 17.69 -10.32 -6.10
C VAL A 136 18.34 -9.98 -4.76
N PRO A 137 18.51 -8.68 -4.41
CA PRO A 137 19.10 -8.30 -3.13
C PRO A 137 18.27 -8.84 -1.96
N SER A 138 18.94 -9.26 -0.89
CA SER A 138 18.27 -9.77 0.32
C SER A 138 17.49 -8.67 1.02
N GLN A 139 16.28 -9.00 1.45
CA GLN A 139 15.41 -8.11 2.24
C GLN A 139 15.70 -8.20 3.75
N ALA A 140 16.60 -9.10 4.18
CA ALA A 140 16.93 -9.29 5.60
C ALA A 140 17.38 -8.00 6.32
N PRO A 141 18.18 -7.09 5.71
CA PRO A 141 18.58 -5.85 6.38
C PRO A 141 17.39 -4.93 6.71
N ARG A 142 16.33 -4.97 5.88
CA ARG A 142 15.11 -4.17 6.05
C ARG A 142 14.23 -4.64 7.21
N LYS A 143 14.31 -5.93 7.56
CA LYS A 143 13.55 -6.52 8.67
C LYS A 143 14.18 -6.22 10.05
N VAL A 144 15.37 -5.62 10.09
CA VAL A 144 16.03 -5.25 11.35
C VAL A 144 15.53 -3.86 11.76
N ALA A 145 14.93 -3.76 12.95
CA ALA A 145 14.48 -2.49 13.49
C ALA A 145 15.66 -1.51 13.58
N LYS A 146 15.60 -0.39 12.85
CA LYS A 146 16.50 0.73 13.08
C LYS A 146 16.24 1.23 14.51
N PRO A 147 17.26 1.46 15.35
CA PRO A 147 17.07 2.02 16.67
C PRO A 147 16.37 3.39 16.51
N SER A 148 15.20 3.53 17.12
CA SER A 148 14.43 4.77 17.14
C SER A 148 15.35 5.91 17.58
N ILE A 149 15.53 6.93 16.72
CA ILE A 149 16.12 8.19 17.13
C ILE A 149 15.15 8.78 18.16
N GLY A 150 15.53 8.70 19.43
CA GLY A 150 14.73 9.17 20.55
C GLY A 150 14.39 10.65 20.37
N VAL A 151 13.11 10.96 20.27
CA VAL A 151 12.60 12.31 20.55
C VAL A 151 13.00 12.62 21.98
N GLY A 152 13.85 13.64 22.14
CA GLY A 152 14.42 14.04 23.43
C GLY A 152 13.33 14.29 24.46
N LYS A 153 13.44 13.65 25.62
CA LYS A 153 12.69 14.04 26.82
C LYS A 153 13.11 15.46 27.20
N PRO A 154 12.19 16.38 27.52
CA PRO A 154 12.55 17.64 28.15
C PRO A 154 13.21 17.34 29.50
N LYS A 155 14.42 17.85 29.72
CA LYS A 155 15.01 17.91 31.07
C LYS A 155 14.17 18.91 31.87
N LEU A 156 13.49 18.43 32.91
CA LEU A 156 13.07 19.27 34.01
C LEU A 156 14.35 19.74 34.70
N GLU A 157 14.58 21.06 34.70
CA GLU A 157 15.59 21.70 35.51
C GLU A 157 15.14 21.62 36.96
N GLU A 158 15.86 20.85 37.78
CA GLU A 158 15.79 20.94 39.23
C GLU A 158 16.50 22.24 39.63
N GLU A 159 15.71 23.23 40.06
CA GLU A 159 16.18 24.34 40.90
C GLU A 159 16.52 23.77 42.27
N GLU A 160 17.79 23.79 42.70
CA GLU A 160 18.14 23.88 44.12
C GLU A 160 19.41 24.73 44.33
N GLU A 161 19.24 25.77 45.16
CA GLU A 161 20.15 26.59 45.99
C GLU A 161 21.38 27.31 45.41
#